data_AF-A0A9D1ZLT7-F1
#
_entry.id   AF-A0A9D1ZLT7-F1
#
_cell.length_a   1.000
_cell.length_b   1.000
_cell.length_c   1.000
_cell.angle_alpha   90.00
_cell.angle_beta   90.00
_cell.angle_gamma   90.00
#
_symmetry.space_group_name_H-M   'P 1'
#
loop_
_entity.id
_entity.type
_entity.pdbx_description
1 polymer ?
#
loop_
_entity_poly.entity_id
_entity_poly.type
_entity_poly.pdbx_seq_one_letter_code
_entity_poly.pdbx_strand_id
1 'polypeptide(L)'
;MKLKRLLVYVAALSFAAIGAVSVSQNDADAAVTKVATTNSGNVVRLYRLDGSLITNRALGPDTNWLVDRIFTHNNETFYQVATNEYLKASDSKRLYDKSNPDSSYTPNIQRINYYFIQYLNALHRANGTPEVSTSSDMFEYANHRAYQQVGNTLNHTTAERETAENLYSIGYSFILKLGKWAGINSDRDVAYYLIKGWYDDDNNASFGPGQVGHFGHRAALIYAGSPAALGMSDNATSLNSEWDPNQYSEFNSIYYYTGTNPNTKFISKDAVK
;
A
#
# COMPACT_ATOMS: atom_id res chain seq x y z
N MET A 1 6.63 36.68 22.92
CA MET A 1 6.92 36.56 21.47
C MET A 1 6.01 35.47 20.92
N LYS A 2 4.93 35.84 20.21
CA LYS A 2 3.87 34.93 19.75
C LYS A 2 4.28 34.30 18.42
N LEU A 3 4.54 32.99 18.36
CA LEU A 3 4.73 32.29 17.09
C LEU A 3 3.37 31.84 16.53
N LYS A 4 3.17 32.15 15.26
CA LYS A 4 1.90 32.09 14.52
C LYS A 4 1.48 30.63 14.27
N ARG A 5 0.19 30.36 14.48
CA ARG A 5 -0.51 29.14 14.01
C ARG A 5 -0.45 29.11 12.48
N LEU A 6 0.09 28.06 11.89
CA LEU A 6 -0.01 27.80 10.46
C LEU A 6 -1.42 27.20 10.20
N LEU A 7 -2.29 28.00 9.58
CA LEU A 7 -3.56 27.55 9.04
C LEU A 7 -3.30 26.65 7.84
N VAL A 8 -3.60 25.36 7.96
CA VAL A 8 -3.74 24.48 6.79
C VAL A 8 -5.13 24.75 6.22
N TYR A 9 -5.18 25.49 5.12
CA TYR A 9 -6.39 25.66 4.32
C TYR A 9 -6.65 24.34 3.56
N VAL A 10 -7.63 23.56 4.04
CA VAL A 10 -8.25 22.52 3.22
C VAL A 10 -9.07 23.24 2.16
N ALA A 11 -8.63 23.21 0.91
CA ALA A 11 -9.41 23.70 -0.21
C ALA A 11 -10.67 22.83 -0.36
N ALA A 12 -11.82 23.37 0.03
CA ALA A 12 -13.11 22.76 -0.19
C ALA A 12 -13.46 22.83 -1.69
N LEU A 13 -13.23 21.76 -2.42
CA LEU A 13 -13.82 21.57 -3.75
C LEU A 13 -15.24 21.05 -3.59
N SER A 14 -16.17 21.99 -3.37
CA SER A 14 -17.59 21.75 -3.49
C SER A 14 -17.98 21.71 -4.98
N PHE A 15 -18.22 20.51 -5.53
CA PHE A 15 -19.01 20.36 -6.75
C PHE A 15 -20.41 19.87 -6.37
N ALA A 16 -21.40 20.76 -6.46
CA ALA A 16 -22.80 20.38 -6.53
C ALA A 16 -23.07 19.78 -7.93
N ALA A 17 -23.72 18.63 -7.97
CA ALA A 17 -24.02 17.91 -9.21
C ALA A 17 -25.02 18.68 -10.11
N ILE A 18 -24.82 18.62 -11.43
CA ILE A 18 -25.78 18.27 -12.50
C ILE A 18 -25.06 18.38 -13.86
N GLY A 19 -25.19 17.36 -14.71
CA GLY A 19 -25.02 17.45 -16.17
C GLY A 19 -23.62 17.15 -16.71
N ALA A 20 -23.54 16.27 -17.72
CA ALA A 20 -22.32 15.91 -18.42
C ALA A 20 -21.62 17.15 -19.01
N VAL A 21 -20.45 17.50 -18.47
CA VAL A 21 -19.52 18.46 -19.08
C VAL A 21 -18.25 17.70 -19.41
N SER A 22 -17.98 17.55 -20.70
CA SER A 22 -16.71 17.08 -21.26
C SER A 22 -15.63 18.14 -20.99
N VAL A 23 -14.76 17.88 -20.01
CA VAL A 23 -13.62 18.75 -19.69
C VAL A 23 -12.36 18.18 -20.34
N SER A 24 -11.83 18.89 -21.33
CA SER A 24 -10.48 18.71 -21.86
C SER A 24 -9.50 19.54 -21.03
N GLN A 25 -8.54 18.92 -20.36
CA GLN A 25 -7.48 19.60 -19.61
C GLN A 25 -6.14 18.85 -19.70
N ASN A 26 -5.14 19.51 -20.28
CA ASN A 26 -3.70 19.36 -20.09
C ASN A 26 -3.26 20.69 -19.40
N ASP A 27 -2.38 20.84 -18.39
CA ASP A 27 -1.22 20.08 -17.91
C ASP A 27 -0.95 20.34 -16.40
N ALA A 28 -0.24 19.37 -15.80
CA ALA A 28 0.53 19.26 -14.55
C ALA A 28 0.53 20.36 -13.45
N ASP A 29 -0.03 20.02 -12.26
CA ASP A 29 0.73 19.79 -11.02
C ASP A 29 -0.19 19.11 -9.97
N ALA A 30 0.18 17.90 -9.50
CA ALA A 30 -0.53 17.06 -8.51
C ALA A 30 -2.07 16.91 -8.65
N ALA A 31 -2.62 16.95 -9.86
CA ALA A 31 -4.04 16.67 -10.08
C ALA A 31 -4.35 15.22 -9.70
N VAL A 32 -5.41 14.98 -8.93
CA VAL A 32 -5.93 13.63 -8.68
C VAL A 32 -6.18 12.94 -10.03
N THR A 33 -5.36 11.95 -10.36
CA THR A 33 -5.36 11.26 -11.65
C THR A 33 -6.10 9.93 -11.64
N LYS A 34 -6.38 9.37 -10.47
CA LYS A 34 -7.07 8.09 -10.34
C LYS A 34 -8.58 8.27 -10.56
N VAL A 35 -9.17 7.33 -11.29
CA VAL A 35 -10.60 7.29 -11.60
C VAL A 35 -11.15 5.91 -11.26
N ALA A 36 -12.24 5.89 -10.49
CA ALA A 36 -13.06 4.71 -10.28
C ALA A 36 -14.35 4.80 -11.11
N THR A 37 -14.73 3.71 -11.76
CA THR A 37 -16.01 3.59 -12.46
C THR A 37 -16.96 2.75 -11.62
N THR A 38 -18.13 3.27 -11.27
CA THR A 38 -19.14 2.53 -10.50
C THR A 38 -19.69 1.35 -11.30
N ASN A 39 -20.17 0.32 -10.58
CA ASN A 39 -20.85 -0.82 -11.17
C ASN A 39 -22.10 -0.40 -11.98
N SER A 40 -22.51 -1.28 -12.88
CA SER A 40 -23.70 -1.08 -13.70
C SER A 40 -24.98 -1.41 -12.91
N GLY A 41 -26.10 -0.83 -13.34
CA GLY A 41 -27.43 -1.14 -12.79
C GLY A 41 -27.84 -0.24 -11.63
N ASN A 42 -27.48 -0.59 -10.40
CA ASN A 42 -27.95 0.11 -9.20
C ASN A 42 -27.08 1.31 -8.83
N VAL A 43 -27.70 2.29 -8.17
CA VAL A 43 -26.96 3.37 -7.50
C VAL A 43 -26.02 2.80 -6.44
N VAL A 44 -24.86 3.44 -6.28
CA VAL A 44 -23.82 3.00 -5.35
C VAL A 44 -23.87 3.83 -4.07
N ARG A 45 -23.89 3.14 -2.93
CA ARG A 45 -23.91 3.74 -1.60
C ARG A 45 -22.56 4.34 -1.24
N LEU A 46 -22.59 5.41 -0.46
CA LEU A 46 -21.40 6.08 0.07
C LEU A 46 -21.32 5.92 1.58
N TYR A 47 -20.10 5.89 2.09
CA TYR A 47 -19.81 5.71 3.50
C TYR A 47 -18.98 6.88 4.02
N ARG A 48 -19.06 7.15 5.33
CA ARG A 48 -18.13 8.04 6.02
C ARG A 48 -16.89 7.27 6.49
N LEU A 49 -15.89 8.00 6.98
CA LEU A 49 -14.64 7.41 7.48
C LEU A 49 -14.87 6.42 8.63
N ASP A 50 -15.90 6.65 9.44
CA ASP A 50 -16.31 5.76 10.54
C ASP A 50 -17.12 4.53 10.08
N GLY A 51 -17.28 4.34 8.77
CA GLY A 51 -18.07 3.26 8.18
C GLY A 51 -19.58 3.50 8.16
N SER A 52 -20.08 4.62 8.67
CA SER A 52 -21.51 4.92 8.65
C SER A 52 -22.02 5.18 7.23
N LEU A 53 -23.19 4.63 6.92
CA LEU A 53 -23.85 4.83 5.63
C LEU A 53 -24.33 6.28 5.47
N ILE A 54 -24.07 6.86 4.31
CA ILE A 54 -24.66 8.14 3.90
C ILE A 54 -26.00 7.86 3.20
N THR A 55 -27.10 8.35 3.78
CA THR A 55 -28.47 8.01 3.36
C THR A 55 -29.11 9.03 2.42
N ASN A 56 -28.54 10.23 2.29
CA ASN A 56 -29.10 11.36 1.53
C ASN A 56 -28.41 11.58 0.17
N ARG A 57 -27.46 10.75 -0.23
CA ARG A 57 -26.79 10.80 -1.54
C ARG A 57 -26.20 9.45 -1.92
N ALA A 58 -26.05 9.22 -3.22
CA ALA A 58 -25.48 8.02 -3.83
C ALA A 58 -24.81 8.40 -5.16
N LEU A 59 -23.99 7.50 -5.69
CA LEU A 59 -23.39 7.66 -7.03
C LEU A 59 -24.27 6.95 -8.07
N GLY A 60 -24.38 7.52 -9.26
CA GLY A 60 -25.08 6.86 -10.38
C GLY A 60 -24.34 5.59 -10.83
N PRO A 61 -25.04 4.60 -11.38
CA PRO A 61 -24.38 3.46 -12.04
C PRO A 61 -23.57 3.95 -13.25
N ASP A 62 -22.51 3.22 -13.59
CA ASP A 62 -21.69 3.50 -14.79
C ASP A 62 -21.09 4.93 -14.85
N THR A 63 -20.81 5.54 -13.70
CA THR A 63 -20.24 6.89 -13.62
C THR A 63 -18.79 6.88 -13.13
N ASN A 64 -17.99 7.81 -13.65
CA ASN A 64 -16.58 7.96 -13.31
C ASN A 64 -16.40 8.99 -12.19
N TRP A 65 -15.60 8.63 -11.19
CA TRP A 65 -15.31 9.47 -10.03
C TRP A 65 -13.81 9.56 -9.79
N LEU A 66 -13.33 10.77 -9.51
CA LEU A 66 -11.94 10.96 -9.11
C LEU A 66 -11.72 10.31 -7.74
N VAL A 67 -10.59 9.64 -7.58
CA VAL A 67 -10.22 8.96 -6.34
C VAL A 67 -8.98 9.62 -5.77
N ASP A 68 -9.14 10.25 -4.61
CA ASP A 68 -8.02 10.89 -3.91
C ASP A 68 -7.18 9.84 -3.17
N ARG A 69 -7.75 9.25 -2.11
CA ARG A 69 -7.07 8.27 -1.26
C ARG A 69 -7.76 6.91 -1.31
N ILE A 70 -6.96 5.88 -1.09
CA ILE A 70 -7.38 4.49 -1.01
C ILE A 70 -6.86 3.93 0.31
N PHE A 71 -7.74 3.24 1.03
CA PHE A 71 -7.39 2.54 2.26
C PHE A 71 -8.24 1.30 2.40
N THR A 72 -7.82 0.39 3.29
CA THR A 72 -8.58 -0.80 3.63
C THR A 72 -8.88 -0.77 5.12
N HIS A 73 -10.12 -1.08 5.46
CA HIS A 73 -10.59 -1.16 6.83
C HIS A 73 -11.61 -2.29 6.95
N ASN A 74 -11.50 -3.11 8.00
CA ASN A 74 -12.34 -4.29 8.22
C ASN A 74 -12.45 -5.19 6.97
N ASN A 75 -11.30 -5.44 6.32
CA ASN A 75 -11.21 -6.24 5.10
C ASN A 75 -12.00 -5.69 3.88
N GLU A 76 -12.45 -4.43 3.91
CA GLU A 76 -13.05 -3.73 2.79
C GLU A 76 -12.14 -2.59 2.32
N THR A 77 -11.91 -2.49 1.02
CA THR A 77 -11.15 -1.38 0.42
C THR A 77 -12.10 -0.26 0.02
N PHE A 78 -11.72 0.98 0.34
CA PHE A 78 -12.50 2.18 0.12
C PHE A 78 -11.74 3.19 -0.76
N TYR A 79 -12.46 3.84 -1.66
CA TYR A 79 -11.99 4.91 -2.53
C TYR A 79 -12.61 6.22 -2.07
N GLN A 80 -11.78 7.20 -1.70
CA GLN A 80 -12.26 8.52 -1.35
C GLN A 80 -12.64 9.29 -2.62
N VAL A 81 -13.94 9.54 -2.80
CA VAL A 81 -14.50 10.23 -3.97
C VAL A 81 -14.91 11.68 -3.68
N ALA A 82 -15.07 12.02 -2.40
CA ALA A 82 -15.21 13.39 -1.92
C ALA A 82 -14.76 13.51 -0.45
N THR A 83 -14.80 14.72 0.12
CA THR A 83 -14.50 14.95 1.54
C THR A 83 -15.42 14.13 2.43
N ASN A 84 -14.85 13.17 3.16
CA ASN A 84 -15.57 12.25 4.05
C ASN A 84 -16.64 11.38 3.33
N GLU A 85 -16.45 11.09 2.05
CA GLU A 85 -17.32 10.21 1.28
C GLU A 85 -16.51 9.16 0.54
N TYR A 86 -16.83 7.90 0.83
CA TYR A 86 -16.06 6.75 0.40
C TYR A 86 -16.94 5.76 -0.34
N LEU A 87 -16.46 5.38 -1.52
CA LEU A 87 -16.99 4.33 -2.37
C LEU A 87 -16.31 3.01 -1.99
N LYS A 88 -17.06 1.91 -1.80
CA LYS A 88 -16.45 0.58 -1.67
C LYS A 88 -15.86 0.14 -3.00
N ALA A 89 -14.67 -0.46 -2.96
CA ALA A 89 -14.02 -1.03 -4.14
C ALA A 89 -14.88 -2.10 -4.81
N SER A 90 -15.62 -2.90 -4.05
CA SER A 90 -16.55 -3.93 -4.56
C SER A 90 -17.71 -3.35 -5.38
N ASP A 91 -18.04 -2.07 -5.17
CA ASP A 91 -19.08 -1.36 -5.92
C ASP A 91 -18.51 -0.60 -7.14
N SER A 92 -17.24 -0.87 -7.48
CA SER A 92 -16.56 -0.36 -8.66
C SER A 92 -16.09 -1.50 -9.55
N LYS A 93 -16.34 -1.37 -10.85
CA LYS A 93 -15.88 -2.34 -11.85
C LYS A 93 -14.48 -2.04 -12.37
N ARG A 94 -13.92 -0.88 -12.03
CA ARG A 94 -12.66 -0.41 -12.59
C ARG A 94 -12.05 0.70 -11.75
N LEU A 95 -10.75 0.59 -11.50
CA LEU A 95 -9.89 1.65 -10.98
C LEU A 95 -8.68 1.80 -11.89
N TYR A 96 -8.38 3.02 -12.34
CA TYR A 96 -7.25 3.30 -13.23
C TYR A 96 -6.67 4.70 -13.02
N ASP A 97 -5.44 4.93 -13.49
CA ASP A 97 -4.87 6.26 -13.59
C ASP A 97 -5.11 6.85 -14.99
N LYS A 98 -5.49 8.13 -15.09
CA LYS A 98 -5.74 8.82 -16.38
C LYS A 98 -4.56 8.80 -17.33
N SER A 99 -3.32 8.74 -16.83
CA SER A 99 -2.11 8.61 -17.65
C SER A 99 -1.90 7.19 -18.19
N ASN A 100 -2.65 6.21 -17.68
CA ASN A 100 -2.65 4.83 -18.13
C ASN A 100 -4.10 4.30 -18.27
N PRO A 101 -4.92 4.91 -19.16
CA PRO A 101 -6.35 4.66 -19.26
C PRO A 101 -6.68 3.32 -19.91
N ASP A 102 -5.69 2.56 -20.39
CA ASP A 102 -5.88 1.23 -20.98
C ASP A 102 -5.49 0.10 -20.00
N SER A 103 -5.00 0.44 -18.80
CA SER A 103 -4.76 -0.57 -17.76
C SER A 103 -6.07 -1.25 -17.40
N SER A 104 -6.06 -2.58 -17.46
CA SER A 104 -7.14 -3.46 -17.01
C SER A 104 -6.88 -4.04 -15.62
N TYR A 105 -5.67 -3.86 -15.08
CA TYR A 105 -5.29 -4.38 -13.78
C TYR A 105 -5.74 -3.42 -12.67
N THR A 106 -6.59 -3.91 -11.78
CA THR A 106 -6.99 -3.25 -10.54
C THR A 106 -6.44 -4.04 -9.34
N PRO A 107 -5.55 -3.44 -8.53
CA PRO A 107 -4.95 -4.14 -7.39
C PRO A 107 -5.98 -4.54 -6.33
N ASN A 108 -5.80 -5.73 -5.74
CA ASN A 108 -6.57 -6.21 -4.60
C ASN A 108 -5.63 -6.56 -3.44
N ILE A 109 -5.64 -5.75 -2.37
CA ILE A 109 -4.67 -5.90 -1.29
C ILE A 109 -4.77 -7.24 -0.55
N GLN A 110 -5.95 -7.85 -0.45
CA GLN A 110 -6.11 -9.17 0.15
C GLN A 110 -5.37 -10.24 -0.66
N ARG A 111 -5.51 -10.22 -1.99
CA ARG A 111 -4.79 -11.13 -2.89
C ARG A 111 -3.30 -10.83 -2.93
N ILE A 112 -2.91 -9.55 -2.90
CA ILE A 112 -1.50 -9.16 -2.83
C ILE A 112 -0.88 -9.68 -1.54
N ASN A 113 -1.52 -9.48 -0.37
CA ASN A 113 -1.06 -10.03 0.90
C ASN A 113 -0.96 -11.56 0.85
N TYR A 114 -1.96 -12.25 0.28
CA TYR A 114 -1.93 -13.70 0.10
C TYR A 114 -0.70 -14.17 -0.71
N TYR A 115 -0.39 -13.53 -1.84
CA TYR A 115 0.81 -13.86 -2.61
C TYR A 115 2.09 -13.44 -1.89
N PHE A 116 2.07 -12.30 -1.20
CA PHE A 116 3.22 -11.78 -0.46
C PHE A 116 3.65 -12.75 0.64
N ILE A 117 2.71 -13.27 1.44
CA ILE A 117 3.01 -14.26 2.48
C ILE A 117 3.54 -15.57 1.89
N GLN A 118 3.08 -15.99 0.71
CA GLN A 118 3.66 -17.14 0.03
C GLN A 118 5.11 -16.91 -0.41
N TYR A 119 5.42 -15.72 -0.95
CA TYR A 119 6.78 -15.35 -1.29
C TYR A 119 7.65 -15.21 -0.04
N LEU A 120 7.13 -14.64 1.05
CA LEU A 120 7.80 -14.54 2.33
C LEU A 120 8.15 -15.92 2.87
N ASN A 121 7.21 -16.87 2.85
CA ASN A 121 7.49 -18.24 3.27
C ASN A 121 8.46 -18.97 2.33
N ALA A 122 8.46 -18.67 1.03
CA ALA A 122 9.50 -19.17 0.12
C ALA A 122 10.88 -18.61 0.47
N LEU A 123 10.96 -17.34 0.85
CA LEU A 123 12.19 -16.71 1.32
C LEU A 123 12.67 -17.33 2.64
N HIS A 124 11.75 -17.58 3.58
CA HIS A 124 12.06 -18.24 4.84
C HIS A 124 12.64 -19.64 4.62
N ARG A 125 12.00 -20.47 3.77
CA ARG A 125 12.52 -21.77 3.37
C ARG A 125 13.92 -21.69 2.74
N ALA A 126 14.18 -20.69 1.91
CA ALA A 126 15.49 -20.52 1.28
C ALA A 126 16.60 -20.19 2.29
N ASN A 127 16.25 -19.50 3.38
CA ASN A 127 17.19 -19.06 4.42
C ASN A 127 17.14 -19.93 5.69
N GLY A 128 16.28 -20.96 5.73
CA GLY A 128 16.16 -21.87 6.86
C GLY A 128 15.46 -21.28 8.09
N THR A 129 14.62 -20.26 7.92
CA THR A 129 13.86 -19.64 9.02
C THR A 129 12.42 -20.17 9.09
N PRO A 130 11.75 -20.08 10.26
CA PRO A 130 10.39 -20.61 10.43
C PRO A 130 9.37 -19.87 9.56
N GLU A 131 8.47 -20.57 8.88
CA GLU A 131 7.40 -19.93 8.10
C GLU A 131 6.40 -19.17 8.97
N VAL A 132 5.75 -18.16 8.36
CA VAL A 132 4.77 -17.31 9.02
C VAL A 132 3.36 -17.57 8.49
N SER A 133 2.38 -17.21 9.33
CA SER A 133 0.97 -17.17 8.96
C SER A 133 0.46 -15.73 8.93
N THR A 134 -0.74 -15.50 8.41
CA THR A 134 -1.40 -14.19 8.48
C THR A 134 -2.61 -14.25 9.41
N SER A 135 -2.96 -13.13 10.03
CA SER A 135 -4.16 -12.98 10.86
C SER A 135 -4.94 -11.75 10.43
N SER A 136 -6.26 -11.74 10.67
CA SER A 136 -7.11 -10.59 10.35
C SER A 136 -6.66 -9.32 11.10
N ASP A 137 -6.23 -9.45 12.35
CA ASP A 137 -5.74 -8.32 13.15
C ASP A 137 -4.40 -7.78 12.62
N MET A 138 -3.45 -8.64 12.25
CA MET A 138 -2.16 -8.19 11.68
C MET A 138 -2.37 -7.56 10.30
N PHE A 139 -3.29 -8.10 9.50
CA PHE A 139 -3.63 -7.51 8.20
C PHE A 139 -4.32 -6.14 8.34
N GLU A 140 -5.25 -6.00 9.28
CA GLU A 140 -5.88 -4.72 9.59
C GLU A 140 -4.83 -3.71 10.06
N TYR A 141 -3.97 -4.11 11.00
CA TYR A 141 -2.89 -3.28 11.52
C TYR A 141 -1.94 -2.82 10.40
N ALA A 142 -1.50 -3.70 9.51
CA ALA A 142 -0.65 -3.33 8.39
C ALA A 142 -1.34 -2.31 7.46
N ASN A 143 -2.64 -2.45 7.19
CA ASN A 143 -3.36 -1.45 6.37
C ASN A 143 -3.43 -0.09 7.07
N HIS A 144 -3.63 -0.06 8.39
CA HIS A 144 -3.53 1.18 9.17
C HIS A 144 -2.12 1.79 9.13
N ARG A 145 -1.08 0.96 9.24
CA ARG A 145 0.32 1.41 9.16
C ARG A 145 0.66 2.02 7.82
N ALA A 146 0.24 1.40 6.71
CA ALA A 146 0.38 1.97 5.38
C ALA A 146 -0.39 3.31 5.25
N TYR A 147 -1.58 3.42 5.83
CA TYR A 147 -2.39 4.65 5.76
C TYR A 147 -1.84 5.81 6.61
N GLN A 148 -1.10 5.51 7.69
CA GLN A 148 -0.42 6.52 8.52
C GLN A 148 0.77 7.20 7.81
N GLN A 149 1.26 6.63 6.69
CA GLN A 149 2.36 7.21 5.93
C GLN A 149 1.88 8.39 5.06
N VAL A 150 2.66 9.46 5.00
CA VAL A 150 2.25 10.71 4.34
C VAL A 150 3.25 11.11 3.27
N GLY A 151 2.78 11.19 2.03
CA GLY A 151 3.60 11.54 0.87
C GLY A 151 4.80 10.59 0.71
N ASN A 152 5.98 11.16 0.49
CA ASN A 152 7.23 10.42 0.35
C ASN A 152 7.99 10.25 1.69
N THR A 153 7.36 10.60 2.82
CA THR A 153 7.98 10.53 4.14
C THR A 153 7.46 9.31 4.89
N LEU A 154 8.33 8.33 5.09
CA LEU A 154 8.04 7.12 5.87
C LEU A 154 8.44 7.37 7.34
N ASN A 155 7.55 7.01 8.27
CA ASN A 155 7.77 7.24 9.69
C ASN A 155 7.37 6.03 10.55
N HIS A 156 8.38 5.38 11.11
CA HIS A 156 8.23 4.27 12.06
C HIS A 156 7.75 4.72 13.46
N THR A 157 7.99 5.97 13.88
CA THR A 157 7.67 6.43 15.25
C THR A 157 6.18 6.60 15.52
N THR A 158 5.35 6.49 14.48
CA THR A 158 3.89 6.52 14.57
C THR A 158 3.27 5.15 14.84
N ALA A 159 4.09 4.09 14.87
CA ALA A 159 3.61 2.75 15.17
C ALA A 159 3.04 2.68 16.59
N GLU A 160 1.81 2.17 16.70
CA GLU A 160 1.10 2.01 17.99
C GLU A 160 1.40 0.67 18.66
N ARG A 161 2.12 -0.23 17.99
CA ARG A 161 2.44 -1.59 18.45
C ARG A 161 3.91 -1.88 18.17
N GLU A 162 4.55 -2.59 19.08
CA GLU A 162 5.93 -3.06 18.90
C GLU A 162 5.96 -4.28 17.98
N THR A 163 5.95 -4.04 16.67
CA THR A 163 6.04 -5.06 15.63
C THR A 163 7.33 -4.86 14.83
N ALA A 164 7.82 -5.93 14.18
CA ALA A 164 8.78 -5.75 13.11
C ALA A 164 8.05 -5.07 11.94
N GLU A 165 8.72 -4.09 11.32
CA GLU A 165 8.08 -3.25 10.30
C GLU A 165 9.03 -2.93 9.14
N ASN A 166 8.55 -3.14 7.91
CA ASN A 166 9.08 -2.49 6.73
C ASN A 166 8.06 -1.52 6.17
N LEU A 167 8.53 -0.35 5.73
CA LEU A 167 7.72 0.65 5.05
C LEU A 167 8.25 0.85 3.63
N TYR A 168 7.35 1.18 2.70
CA TYR A 168 7.74 1.55 1.35
C TYR A 168 6.79 2.63 0.82
N SER A 169 7.31 3.66 0.15
CA SER A 169 6.55 4.74 -0.51
C SER A 169 5.93 4.32 -1.85
N ILE A 170 5.49 3.06 -1.94
CA ILE A 170 4.80 2.48 -3.08
C ILE A 170 3.42 2.03 -2.61
N GLY A 171 2.37 2.52 -3.27
CA GLY A 171 0.99 2.13 -3.01
C GLY A 171 0.16 2.05 -4.30
N TYR A 172 -1.16 2.11 -4.19
CA TYR A 172 -2.07 2.05 -5.35
C TYR A 172 -1.72 3.08 -6.43
N SER A 173 -1.37 4.31 -6.06
CA SER A 173 -1.01 5.39 -6.98
C SER A 173 0.15 4.99 -7.90
N PHE A 174 1.23 4.44 -7.33
CA PHE A 174 2.38 3.96 -8.13
C PHE A 174 1.96 2.81 -9.05
N ILE A 175 1.22 1.84 -8.52
CA ILE A 175 0.84 0.63 -9.26
C ILE A 175 -0.03 0.99 -10.46
N LEU A 176 -1.03 1.85 -10.27
CA LEU A 176 -1.94 2.26 -11.35
C LEU A 176 -1.24 3.11 -12.42
N LYS A 177 -0.35 4.01 -11.99
CA LYS A 177 0.33 4.97 -12.86
C LYS A 177 1.51 4.35 -13.61
N LEU A 178 2.36 3.60 -12.93
CA LEU A 178 3.65 3.13 -13.42
C LEU A 178 3.78 1.60 -13.46
N GLY A 179 2.85 0.85 -12.85
CA GLY A 179 2.95 -0.60 -12.69
C GLY A 179 3.19 -1.35 -13.99
N LYS A 180 2.46 -1.00 -15.06
CA LYS A 180 2.63 -1.62 -16.39
C LYS A 180 4.08 -1.55 -16.89
N TRP A 181 4.74 -0.39 -16.73
CA TRP A 181 6.13 -0.17 -17.13
C TRP A 181 7.13 -0.86 -16.21
N ALA A 182 6.76 -1.05 -14.94
CA ALA A 182 7.51 -1.83 -13.97
C ALA A 182 7.29 -3.36 -14.08
N GLY A 183 6.52 -3.83 -15.08
CA GLY A 183 6.21 -5.25 -15.25
C GLY A 183 5.20 -5.80 -14.24
N ILE A 184 4.43 -4.92 -13.59
CA ILE A 184 3.40 -5.24 -12.60
C ILE A 184 2.04 -5.30 -13.31
N ASN A 185 1.52 -6.51 -13.53
CA ASN A 185 0.24 -6.73 -14.23
C ASN A 185 -0.75 -7.59 -13.45
N SER A 186 -0.41 -7.99 -12.22
CA SER A 186 -1.23 -8.85 -11.37
C SER A 186 -0.90 -8.64 -9.89
N ASP A 187 -1.79 -9.10 -9.00
CA ASP A 187 -1.59 -9.06 -7.55
C ASP A 187 -0.30 -9.80 -7.14
N ARG A 188 0.01 -10.91 -7.83
CA ARG A 188 1.24 -11.68 -7.64
C ARG A 188 2.48 -10.90 -8.06
N ASP A 189 2.39 -10.12 -9.14
CA ASP A 189 3.51 -9.27 -9.57
C ASP A 189 3.78 -8.14 -8.59
N VAL A 190 2.72 -7.53 -8.02
CA VAL A 190 2.87 -6.52 -6.96
C VAL A 190 3.59 -7.13 -5.76
N ALA A 191 3.13 -8.30 -5.29
CA ALA A 191 3.74 -8.99 -4.15
C ALA A 191 5.23 -9.28 -4.39
N TYR A 192 5.58 -9.80 -5.57
CA TYR A 192 6.97 -10.08 -5.93
C TYR A 192 7.81 -8.80 -6.06
N TYR A 193 7.24 -7.74 -6.65
CA TYR A 193 7.91 -6.45 -6.79
C TYR A 193 8.28 -5.87 -5.42
N LEU A 194 7.36 -5.91 -4.46
CA LEU A 194 7.56 -5.39 -3.11
C LEU A 194 8.60 -6.20 -2.34
N ILE A 195 8.49 -7.53 -2.31
CA ILE A 195 9.45 -8.36 -1.56
C ILE A 195 10.86 -8.26 -2.16
N LYS A 196 10.97 -8.15 -3.50
CA LYS A 196 12.25 -7.91 -4.16
C LYS A 196 12.82 -6.53 -3.81
N GLY A 197 12.00 -5.48 -3.85
CA GLY A 197 12.44 -4.13 -3.52
C GLY A 197 13.01 -4.00 -2.11
N TRP A 198 12.32 -4.59 -1.11
CA TRP A 198 12.82 -4.64 0.26
C TRP A 198 14.01 -5.59 0.46
N TYR A 199 14.07 -6.70 -0.29
CA TYR A 199 15.20 -7.61 -0.17
C TYR A 199 16.48 -6.98 -0.74
N ASP A 200 16.42 -6.41 -1.93
CA ASP A 200 17.61 -5.83 -2.56
C ASP A 200 18.15 -4.68 -1.70
N ASP A 201 17.25 -3.85 -1.13
CA ASP A 201 17.58 -2.66 -0.33
C ASP A 201 18.42 -1.60 -1.09
N ASP A 202 18.55 -1.77 -2.42
CA ASP A 202 19.32 -0.90 -3.33
C ASP A 202 18.86 0.57 -3.33
N ASN A 203 17.62 0.83 -2.87
CA ASN A 203 17.03 2.16 -2.77
C ASN A 203 16.72 2.57 -1.31
N ASN A 204 17.44 2.01 -0.32
CA ASN A 204 17.29 2.45 1.06
C ASN A 204 17.69 3.93 1.19
N ALA A 205 16.68 4.80 1.30
CA ALA A 205 16.87 6.25 1.33
C ALA A 205 17.57 6.74 2.60
N SER A 206 17.61 5.92 3.66
CA SER A 206 18.14 6.29 4.97
C SER A 206 19.61 5.92 5.13
N PHE A 207 20.06 4.81 4.52
CA PHE A 207 21.40 4.27 4.71
C PHE A 207 21.95 3.69 3.38
N GLY A 208 23.10 4.19 2.94
CA GLY A 208 23.78 3.71 1.73
C GLY A 208 24.59 2.42 1.96
N PRO A 209 25.10 1.80 0.88
CA PRO A 209 25.88 0.57 0.96
C PRO A 209 27.03 0.66 1.98
N GLY A 210 27.12 -0.34 2.86
CA GLY A 210 28.14 -0.42 3.91
C GLY A 210 27.83 0.32 5.22
N GLN A 211 26.65 0.95 5.33
CA GLN A 211 26.17 1.54 6.58
C GLN A 211 25.29 0.55 7.37
N VAL A 212 25.37 0.63 8.70
CA VAL A 212 24.44 -0.09 9.60
C VAL A 212 23.00 0.32 9.27
N GLY A 213 22.10 -0.66 9.21
CA GLY A 213 20.70 -0.47 8.86
C GLY A 213 20.40 -0.48 7.36
N HIS A 214 21.42 -0.50 6.49
CA HIS A 214 21.22 -0.59 5.05
C HIS A 214 20.42 -1.82 4.65
N PHE A 215 20.66 -2.98 5.27
CA PHE A 215 19.95 -4.24 5.03
C PHE A 215 18.79 -4.50 6.01
N GLY A 216 18.29 -3.44 6.66
CA GLY A 216 17.26 -3.56 7.68
C GLY A 216 15.97 -4.19 7.14
N HIS A 217 15.56 -3.83 5.92
CA HIS A 217 14.36 -4.42 5.33
C HIS A 217 14.55 -5.89 5.01
N ARG A 218 15.73 -6.27 4.49
CA ARG A 218 16.10 -7.67 4.25
C ARG A 218 16.09 -8.49 5.53
N ALA A 219 16.64 -7.96 6.62
CA ALA A 219 16.62 -8.62 7.92
C ALA A 219 15.18 -8.86 8.40
N ALA A 220 14.33 -7.84 8.30
CA ALA A 220 12.92 -7.94 8.67
C ALA A 220 12.11 -8.90 7.78
N LEU A 221 12.51 -9.08 6.52
CA LEU A 221 11.91 -10.10 5.65
C LEU A 221 12.33 -11.53 6.02
N ILE A 222 13.60 -11.77 6.33
CA ILE A 222 14.09 -13.14 6.58
C ILE A 222 13.68 -13.65 7.95
N TYR A 223 13.60 -12.74 8.93
CA TYR A 223 13.33 -13.04 10.34
C TYR A 223 11.97 -12.49 10.81
N ALA A 224 11.02 -12.31 9.89
CA ALA A 224 9.66 -11.96 10.25
C ALA A 224 9.07 -13.03 11.19
N GLY A 225 8.44 -12.61 12.28
CA GLY A 225 7.68 -13.51 13.15
C GLY A 225 6.27 -13.76 12.64
N SER A 226 5.52 -14.61 13.36
CA SER A 226 4.14 -14.97 13.02
C SER A 226 3.17 -14.44 14.08
N PRO A 227 2.04 -13.80 13.69
CA PRO A 227 1.60 -13.54 12.32
C PRO A 227 2.38 -12.42 11.61
N ALA A 228 2.33 -12.43 10.28
CA ALA A 228 2.81 -11.38 9.39
C ALA A 228 1.71 -10.98 8.39
N ALA A 229 1.70 -9.71 7.97
CA ALA A 229 0.81 -9.23 6.93
C ALA A 229 1.37 -8.02 6.19
N LEU A 230 0.95 -7.91 4.93
CA LEU A 230 1.17 -6.76 4.07
C LEU A 230 -0.09 -5.88 4.03
N GLY A 231 0.06 -4.59 4.26
CA GLY A 231 -0.99 -3.59 4.11
C GLY A 231 -0.63 -2.53 3.07
N MET A 232 -1.64 -1.85 2.52
CA MET A 232 -1.42 -0.85 1.47
C MET A 232 -2.43 0.30 1.54
N SER A 233 -1.91 1.51 1.35
CA SER A 233 -2.67 2.74 1.16
C SER A 233 -2.40 3.30 -0.23
N ASP A 234 -2.94 4.48 -0.53
CA ASP A 234 -2.75 5.12 -1.83
C ASP A 234 -1.27 5.28 -2.22
N ASN A 235 -0.41 5.62 -1.26
CA ASN A 235 0.96 6.05 -1.48
C ASN A 235 2.00 5.19 -0.77
N ALA A 236 1.59 4.24 0.08
CA ALA A 236 2.53 3.43 0.84
C ALA A 236 2.07 1.99 1.01
N THR A 237 3.04 1.14 1.32
CA THR A 237 2.86 -0.23 1.74
C THR A 237 3.60 -0.43 3.05
N SER A 238 3.06 -1.26 3.93
CA SER A 238 3.78 -1.76 5.09
C SER A 238 3.75 -3.28 5.14
N LEU A 239 4.87 -3.87 5.57
CA LEU A 239 4.90 -5.22 6.10
C LEU A 239 5.00 -5.08 7.61
N ASN A 240 4.11 -5.75 8.33
CA ASN A 240 4.16 -5.84 9.78
C ASN A 240 4.14 -7.30 10.20
N SER A 241 4.91 -7.64 11.22
CA SER A 241 4.88 -8.96 11.82
C SER A 241 5.19 -8.90 13.31
N GLU A 242 4.82 -9.95 14.04
CA GLU A 242 5.39 -10.16 15.37
C GLU A 242 6.92 -10.27 15.28
N TRP A 243 7.60 -9.97 16.39
CA TRP A 243 9.01 -10.31 16.54
C TRP A 243 9.16 -11.79 16.89
N ASP A 244 10.12 -12.49 16.27
CA ASP A 244 10.56 -13.79 16.76
C ASP A 244 11.76 -13.60 17.71
N PRO A 245 11.58 -13.75 19.03
CA PRO A 245 12.67 -13.55 19.99
C PRO A 245 13.82 -14.54 19.79
N ASN A 246 13.57 -15.70 19.16
CA ASN A 246 14.60 -16.71 18.89
C ASN A 246 15.45 -16.38 17.66
N GLN A 247 15.10 -15.34 16.89
CA GLN A 247 15.81 -14.92 15.68
C GLN A 247 16.43 -13.52 15.83
N TYR A 248 16.41 -12.93 17.03
CA TYR A 248 16.86 -11.55 17.25
C TYR A 248 18.36 -11.37 17.00
N SER A 249 19.18 -12.37 17.34
CA SER A 249 20.63 -12.33 17.12
C SER A 249 20.94 -12.37 15.62
N GLU A 250 20.24 -13.22 14.89
CA GLU A 250 20.36 -13.44 13.46
C GLU A 250 19.85 -12.21 12.69
N PHE A 251 18.74 -11.61 13.12
CA PHE A 251 18.27 -10.31 12.63
C PHE A 251 19.35 -9.25 12.77
N ASN A 252 19.92 -9.09 13.96
CA ASN A 252 20.96 -8.11 14.22
C ASN A 252 22.23 -8.35 13.40
N SER A 253 22.56 -9.61 13.12
CA SER A 253 23.71 -9.95 12.28
C SER A 253 23.59 -9.37 10.86
N ILE A 254 22.37 -9.27 10.31
CA ILE A 254 22.10 -8.63 9.01
C ILE A 254 21.94 -7.12 9.17
N TYR A 255 21.20 -6.68 10.19
CA TYR A 255 20.95 -5.25 10.40
C TYR A 255 22.25 -4.45 10.60
N TYR A 256 23.18 -4.98 11.39
CA TYR A 256 24.49 -4.36 11.64
C TYR A 256 25.57 -4.73 10.61
N TYR A 257 25.23 -5.46 9.55
CA TYR A 257 26.18 -5.85 8.52
C TYR A 257 26.63 -4.63 7.70
N THR A 258 27.95 -4.39 7.64
CA THR A 258 28.57 -3.26 6.93
C THR A 258 29.32 -3.66 5.67
N GLY A 259 29.22 -4.92 5.25
CA GLY A 259 29.77 -5.36 3.96
C GLY A 259 28.86 -5.01 2.79
N THR A 260 29.20 -5.51 1.60
CA THR A 260 28.47 -5.20 0.37
C THR A 260 27.24 -6.06 0.14
N ASN A 261 27.22 -7.31 0.62
CA ASN A 261 26.07 -8.18 0.51
C ASN A 261 26.08 -9.27 1.59
N PRO A 262 25.13 -9.30 2.54
CA PRO A 262 25.06 -10.36 3.54
C PRO A 262 24.75 -11.70 2.88
N ASN A 263 25.35 -12.79 3.39
CA ASN A 263 25.20 -14.14 2.86
C ASN A 263 23.79 -14.70 3.13
N THR A 264 22.86 -14.33 2.25
CA THR A 264 21.44 -14.69 2.28
C THR A 264 21.01 -15.13 0.89
N LYS A 265 19.89 -15.84 0.80
CA LYS A 265 19.37 -16.35 -0.47
C LYS A 265 18.07 -15.65 -0.81
N PHE A 266 17.95 -15.19 -2.06
CA PHE A 266 16.70 -14.70 -2.61
C PHE A 266 16.00 -15.76 -3.44
N ILE A 267 14.70 -15.54 -3.68
CA ILE A 267 13.82 -16.43 -4.42
C ILE A 267 13.58 -15.92 -5.83
N SER A 268 13.26 -16.84 -6.74
CA SER A 268 12.77 -16.47 -8.07
C SER A 268 11.30 -16.07 -8.02
N LYS A 269 10.85 -15.31 -9.02
CA LYS A 269 9.43 -14.98 -9.23
C LYS A 269 8.54 -16.23 -9.37
N ASP A 270 9.08 -17.31 -9.91
CA ASP A 270 8.33 -18.56 -10.13
C ASP A 270 8.21 -19.42 -8.85
N ALA A 271 8.71 -18.95 -7.71
CA ALA A 271 8.57 -19.62 -6.42
C ALA A 271 7.10 -19.70 -5.94
N VAL A 272 6.21 -18.87 -6.48
CA VAL A 272 4.77 -18.84 -6.19
C VAL A 272 4.00 -18.84 -7.51
N LYS A 273 2.96 -19.67 -7.61
CA LYS A 273 2.14 -19.83 -8.81
C LYS A 273 0.86 -19.00 -8.74
#